data_AF-A0A3D0MFV9-F1
#
_entry.id   AF-A0A3D0MFV9-F1
#
_cell.length_a   1.000
_cell.length_b   1.000
_cell.length_c   1.000
_cell.angle_alpha   90.00
_cell.angle_beta   90.00
_cell.angle_gamma   90.00
#
_symmetry.space_group_name_H-M   'P 1'
#
loop_
_entity.id
_entity.type
_entity.pdbx_description
1 polymer ?
#
loop_
_entity_poly.entity_id
_entity_poly.type
_entity_poly.pdbx_seq_one_letter_code
_entity_poly.pdbx_strand_id
1 'polypeptide(L)'
;MKDPDITAQLPLPATKKRTAEEAAKEAAKIVALPLPNLRVDGAIEDREASEANRPSETSGDSSTSALNPKPRRQNLWYALYFPQLHELSDPQQIQVLNELAGLVESVSSTVSFHPQALICEIRSSLKYFGGIDSIHDKLKALLRPALEQRHLEDYFLYAATPTVSGSLLLARSGHNALVYQKDNLRSALGQLSTDVLQLGKEQNRRLYNMGIRKIRDIWRLPVDGLHKRFGSDFVNLLNKALGIAPEPMRNYVPPPAFATAHDLPYEVENLDRLLPVVDEMLLQLCKFLRQRDLSTSHLVLSLIHEKRSRTEIDMGLRQPSRCRDHLLLLMETHFTNLIIPAPVIGLKLTVKQFDAFSSESNALLVEDRAGISGGGGISNKNLSQFMEQLHARLGGDSLKSINTIAEHCPEYATQQLNYTDSKANSPAAAVANNPRPFWLLDEPIQLALRSGKLYHRRAITLISGPERIESYWWSGRDIRRDYYVAREEGGSRLWIFRERSGQRHWYLHGYFS
;
A
#
# COMPACT_ATOMS: atom_id res chain seq x y z
N MET A 1 -52.25 15.99 -29.45
CA MET A 1 -52.55 17.36 -28.98
C MET A 1 -52.81 17.25 -27.48
N LYS A 2 -51.89 17.78 -26.67
CA LYS A 2 -51.88 17.91 -25.19
C LYS A 2 -51.70 16.66 -24.31
N ASP A 3 -50.46 16.51 -23.81
CA ASP A 3 -50.06 16.07 -22.46
C ASP A 3 -50.66 16.98 -21.33
N PRO A 4 -50.43 16.78 -20.00
CA PRO A 4 -49.55 15.81 -19.31
C PRO A 4 -50.06 15.18 -17.99
N ASP A 5 -49.19 14.28 -17.51
CA ASP A 5 -49.04 13.62 -16.22
C ASP A 5 -49.27 14.42 -14.93
N ILE A 6 -49.78 13.69 -13.94
CA ILE A 6 -49.92 14.05 -12.53
C ILE A 6 -48.68 13.54 -11.79
N THR A 7 -47.90 14.44 -11.18
CA THR A 7 -46.85 14.07 -10.21
C THR A 7 -47.15 14.74 -8.87
N ALA A 8 -47.28 13.91 -7.83
CA ALA A 8 -47.58 14.32 -6.47
C ALA A 8 -46.43 15.13 -5.82
N GLN A 9 -46.79 16.23 -5.17
CA GLN A 9 -45.91 17.06 -4.34
C GLN A 9 -45.88 16.54 -2.89
N LEU A 10 -44.67 16.36 -2.34
CA LEU A 10 -44.39 16.31 -0.91
C LEU A 10 -43.41 17.48 -0.58
N PRO A 11 -43.53 18.13 0.59
CA PRO A 11 -42.85 19.39 0.87
C PRO A 11 -41.39 19.19 1.35
N LEU A 12 -40.49 20.06 0.87
CA LEU A 12 -39.11 20.18 1.32
C LEU A 12 -39.03 20.83 2.71
N PRO A 13 -38.17 20.37 3.65
CA PRO A 13 -37.86 21.13 4.85
C PRO A 13 -36.78 22.20 4.55
N ALA A 14 -36.99 23.37 5.14
CA ALA A 14 -36.17 24.56 5.02
C ALA A 14 -34.71 24.33 5.51
N THR A 15 -33.74 24.66 4.65
CA THR A 15 -32.33 24.72 5.00
C THR A 15 -32.02 26.03 5.72
N LYS A 16 -31.78 25.95 7.04
CA LYS A 16 -31.15 27.05 7.79
C LYS A 16 -29.74 27.26 7.24
N LYS A 17 -29.49 28.40 6.59
CA LYS A 17 -28.14 28.89 6.29
C LYS A 17 -27.41 29.16 7.60
N ARG A 18 -26.47 28.31 8.00
CA ARG A 18 -25.47 28.60 9.04
C ARG A 18 -24.60 29.77 8.55
N THR A 19 -24.51 30.83 9.33
CA THR A 19 -23.67 32.00 9.05
C THR A 19 -22.19 31.66 9.25
N ALA A 20 -21.31 32.31 8.49
CA ALA A 20 -19.87 32.05 8.48
C ALA A 20 -19.19 32.30 9.85
N GLU A 21 -19.80 33.09 10.74
CA GLU A 21 -19.32 33.31 12.11
C GLU A 21 -19.53 32.12 13.06
N GLU A 22 -20.60 31.34 12.90
CA GLU A 22 -20.80 30.12 13.69
C GLU A 22 -19.77 29.04 13.31
N ALA A 23 -19.41 28.95 12.03
CA ALA A 23 -18.36 28.04 11.55
C ALA A 23 -16.94 28.45 12.04
N ALA A 24 -16.69 29.75 12.23
CA ALA A 24 -15.40 30.26 12.72
C ALA A 24 -15.22 30.09 14.24
N LYS A 25 -16.30 30.19 15.04
CA LYS A 25 -16.27 29.92 16.49
C LYS A 25 -16.21 28.43 16.85
N GLU A 26 -16.66 27.54 15.96
CA GLU A 26 -16.48 26.08 16.10
C GLU A 26 -15.05 25.62 15.73
N ALA A 27 -14.30 26.41 14.95
CA ALA A 27 -12.99 26.05 14.40
C ALA A 27 -11.81 26.15 15.38
N ALA A 28 -11.98 26.78 16.55
CA ALA A 28 -10.91 27.03 17.51
C ALA A 28 -10.93 26.11 18.75
N LYS A 29 -11.82 25.12 18.82
CA LYS A 29 -11.94 24.26 20.00
C LYS A 29 -11.10 23.00 19.85
N ILE A 30 -10.14 22.84 20.76
CA ILE A 30 -9.71 21.50 21.20
C ILE A 30 -10.95 20.92 21.89
N VAL A 31 -11.54 19.88 21.31
CA VAL A 31 -12.70 19.23 21.90
C VAL A 31 -12.17 18.09 22.77
N ALA A 32 -12.52 18.12 24.06
CA ALA A 32 -12.27 17.00 24.95
C ALA A 32 -13.25 15.87 24.60
N LEU A 33 -12.71 14.68 24.35
CA LEU A 33 -13.48 13.46 24.14
C LEU A 33 -13.84 12.83 25.50
N PRO A 34 -14.91 12.02 25.59
CA PRO A 34 -15.36 11.45 26.86
C PRO A 34 -14.25 10.68 27.59
N LEU A 35 -14.16 10.87 28.90
CA LEU A 35 -13.17 10.18 29.72
C LEU A 35 -13.49 8.67 29.80
N PRO A 36 -12.48 7.79 29.93
CA PRO A 36 -12.74 6.41 30.30
C PRO A 36 -13.39 6.41 31.69
N ASN A 37 -14.40 5.56 31.93
CA ASN A 37 -14.96 5.38 33.26
C ASN A 37 -13.90 4.71 34.15
N LEU A 38 -12.98 5.49 34.68
CA LEU A 38 -12.13 5.11 35.79
C LEU A 38 -13.01 5.14 37.03
N ARG A 39 -13.22 3.98 37.66
CA ARG A 39 -13.75 3.94 39.02
C ARG A 39 -12.71 4.59 39.93
N VAL A 40 -12.93 5.86 40.23
CA VAL A 40 -12.25 6.56 41.31
C VAL A 40 -13.31 6.76 42.40
N ASP A 41 -13.23 5.96 43.45
CA ASP A 41 -13.95 6.22 44.69
C ASP A 41 -13.41 7.53 45.28
N GLY A 42 -14.29 8.50 45.50
CA GLY A 42 -13.92 9.77 46.11
C GLY A 42 -14.92 10.88 45.80
N ALA A 43 -15.93 11.01 46.66
CA ALA A 43 -16.86 12.13 46.70
C ALA A 43 -16.13 13.46 46.88
N ILE A 44 -16.65 14.53 46.25
CA ILE A 44 -16.98 15.83 46.86
C ILE A 44 -17.78 16.64 45.82
N GLU A 45 -18.97 17.05 46.23
CA GLU A 45 -19.85 18.01 45.56
C GLU A 45 -19.20 19.40 45.53
N ASP A 46 -19.43 20.18 44.47
CA ASP A 46 -20.11 21.47 44.66
C ASP A 46 -20.53 22.16 43.37
N ARG A 47 -21.67 22.84 43.50
CA ARG A 47 -22.45 23.59 42.51
C ARG A 47 -21.79 24.93 42.19
N GLU A 48 -22.03 25.46 40.98
CA GLU A 48 -22.72 26.75 40.78
C GLU A 48 -22.93 27.11 39.30
N ALA A 49 -23.99 27.86 39.06
CA ALA A 49 -24.55 28.28 37.78
C ALA A 49 -24.39 29.79 37.57
N SER A 50 -24.28 30.26 36.32
CA SER A 50 -24.78 31.56 35.79
C SER A 50 -24.36 31.68 34.31
N GLU A 51 -25.28 31.67 33.34
CA GLU A 51 -26.13 32.76 32.80
C GLU A 51 -25.43 33.85 31.93
N ALA A 52 -25.85 33.84 30.65
CA ALA A 52 -26.09 34.95 29.71
C ALA A 52 -24.98 36.00 29.38
N ASN A 53 -24.58 36.06 28.09
CA ASN A 53 -24.91 37.23 27.24
C ASN A 53 -24.65 37.01 25.73
N ARG A 54 -25.51 37.62 24.90
CA ARG A 54 -25.46 37.72 23.42
C ARG A 54 -25.00 39.13 22.99
N PRO A 55 -24.66 39.35 21.69
CA PRO A 55 -23.59 40.27 21.26
C PRO A 55 -24.08 41.60 20.65
N SER A 56 -23.13 42.51 20.38
CA SER A 56 -23.29 43.68 19.51
C SER A 56 -22.40 43.57 18.27
N GLU A 57 -23.00 43.80 17.10
CA GLU A 57 -22.39 43.87 15.76
C GLU A 57 -21.77 45.26 15.51
N THR A 58 -20.67 45.31 14.74
CA THR A 58 -20.32 46.46 13.88
C THR A 58 -19.63 45.99 12.59
N SER A 59 -19.97 46.68 11.51
CA SER A 59 -19.86 46.42 10.07
C SER A 59 -18.52 46.69 9.35
N GLY A 60 -18.39 46.13 8.11
CA GLY A 60 -17.57 46.58 6.96
C GLY A 60 -16.10 46.14 6.94
N ASP A 61 -15.45 45.73 5.85
CA ASP A 61 -15.76 45.90 4.43
C ASP A 61 -14.95 44.90 3.53
N SER A 62 -15.32 44.85 2.25
CA SER A 62 -14.97 43.89 1.18
C SER A 62 -13.51 43.89 0.66
N SER A 63 -13.00 42.72 0.21
CA SER A 63 -12.16 42.61 -1.01
C SER A 63 -11.87 41.17 -1.50
N THR A 64 -12.32 40.89 -2.73
CA THR A 64 -11.72 40.05 -3.80
C THR A 64 -11.33 38.59 -3.56
N SER A 65 -12.16 37.72 -4.14
CA SER A 65 -12.00 36.26 -4.29
C SER A 65 -10.87 35.91 -5.27
N ALA A 66 -9.75 35.39 -4.74
CA ALA A 66 -8.82 34.56 -5.50
C ALA A 66 -9.28 33.10 -5.41
N LEU A 67 -9.39 32.43 -6.55
CA LEU A 67 -9.74 31.01 -6.68
C LEU A 67 -8.74 30.14 -5.92
N ASN A 68 -9.06 29.81 -4.66
CA ASN A 68 -8.26 28.93 -3.82
C ASN A 68 -8.24 27.51 -4.44
N PRO A 69 -7.05 26.89 -4.61
CA PRO A 69 -6.97 25.48 -4.96
C PRO A 69 -7.70 24.67 -3.88
N LYS A 70 -8.60 23.76 -4.28
CA LYS A 70 -9.38 22.92 -3.35
C LYS A 70 -8.46 22.39 -2.24
N PRO A 71 -8.74 22.66 -0.96
CA PRO A 71 -7.86 22.21 0.12
C PRO A 71 -7.78 20.69 0.08
N ARG A 72 -6.57 20.15 -0.06
CA ARG A 72 -6.31 18.73 0.14
C ARG A 72 -6.93 18.35 1.48
N ARG A 73 -7.87 17.41 1.48
CA ARG A 73 -8.55 16.97 2.70
C ARG A 73 -7.48 16.52 3.68
N GLN A 74 -7.40 17.21 4.82
CA GLN A 74 -6.43 16.90 5.85
C GLN A 74 -6.86 15.59 6.52
N ASN A 75 -5.97 14.59 6.49
CA ASN A 75 -6.19 13.32 7.17
C ASN A 75 -6.43 13.57 8.66
N LEU A 76 -7.23 12.72 9.28
CA LEU A 76 -7.44 12.74 10.73
C LEU A 76 -7.17 11.34 11.24
N TRP A 77 -6.13 11.21 12.04
CA TRP A 77 -5.68 9.95 12.61
C TRP A 77 -6.22 9.83 14.02
N TYR A 78 -6.68 8.65 14.38
CA TYR A 78 -7.20 8.29 15.67
C TYR A 78 -6.30 7.21 16.26
N ALA A 79 -5.67 7.50 17.39
CA ALA A 79 -4.79 6.57 18.08
C ALA A 79 -5.54 5.93 19.25
N LEU A 80 -5.42 4.61 19.36
CA LEU A 80 -5.89 3.77 20.45
C LEU A 80 -4.66 3.23 21.18
N TYR A 81 -4.43 3.66 22.42
CA TYR A 81 -3.30 3.26 23.25
C TYR A 81 -3.75 2.31 24.36
N PHE A 82 -3.04 1.20 24.51
CA PHE A 82 -3.33 0.13 25.46
C PHE A 82 -2.18 0.00 26.46
N PRO A 83 -2.21 0.73 27.60
CA PRO A 83 -1.14 0.65 28.61
C PRO A 83 -0.94 -0.77 29.16
N GLN A 84 -2.03 -1.55 29.28
CA GLN A 84 -2.03 -2.92 29.78
C GLN A 84 -1.18 -3.90 28.96
N LEU A 85 -0.87 -3.57 27.69
CA LEU A 85 -0.01 -4.42 26.86
C LEU A 85 1.46 -4.39 27.32
N HIS A 86 1.89 -3.42 28.13
CA HIS A 86 3.28 -3.30 28.56
C HIS A 86 3.75 -4.48 29.42
N GLU A 87 2.84 -5.14 30.13
CA GLU A 87 3.16 -6.27 31.02
C GLU A 87 3.30 -7.59 30.26
N LEU A 88 2.85 -7.65 29.02
CA LEU A 88 2.89 -8.84 28.17
C LEU A 88 4.22 -8.96 27.44
N SER A 89 4.59 -10.19 27.08
CA SER A 89 5.74 -10.45 26.21
C SER A 89 5.49 -9.94 24.77
N ASP A 90 6.53 -9.51 24.07
CA ASP A 90 6.47 -9.03 22.68
C ASP A 90 5.61 -9.91 21.72
N PRO A 91 5.72 -11.26 21.70
CA PRO A 91 4.88 -12.07 20.81
C PRO A 91 3.39 -12.03 21.19
N GLN A 92 3.07 -11.97 22.48
CA GLN A 92 1.69 -11.86 22.96
C GLN A 92 1.11 -10.48 22.63
N GLN A 93 1.89 -9.41 22.76
CA GLN A 93 1.49 -8.06 22.36
C GLN A 93 1.09 -8.02 20.88
N ILE A 94 1.92 -8.59 20.00
CA ILE A 94 1.65 -8.62 18.56
C ILE A 94 0.38 -9.43 18.26
N GLN A 95 0.19 -10.57 18.93
CA GLN A 95 -1.02 -11.39 18.74
C GLN A 95 -2.29 -10.63 19.13
N VAL A 96 -2.30 -9.98 20.29
CA VAL A 96 -3.45 -9.18 20.75
C VAL A 96 -3.68 -7.99 19.82
N LEU A 97 -2.63 -7.27 19.41
CA LEU A 97 -2.76 -6.14 18.50
C LEU A 97 -3.31 -6.57 17.13
N ASN A 98 -2.92 -7.73 16.60
CA ASN A 98 -3.46 -8.26 15.35
C ASN A 98 -4.97 -8.52 15.44
N GLU A 99 -5.42 -9.12 16.54
CA GLU A 99 -6.84 -9.37 16.77
C GLU A 99 -7.64 -8.08 16.87
N LEU A 100 -7.17 -7.13 17.69
CA LEU A 100 -7.80 -5.81 17.83
C LEU A 100 -7.78 -5.03 16.51
N ALA A 101 -6.72 -5.14 15.70
CA ALA A 101 -6.64 -4.49 14.39
C ALA A 101 -7.72 -5.00 13.42
N GLY A 102 -8.01 -6.30 13.43
CA GLY A 102 -9.11 -6.88 12.65
C GLY A 102 -10.48 -6.32 13.05
N LEU A 103 -10.71 -6.05 14.35
CA LEU A 103 -11.95 -5.40 14.81
C LEU A 103 -12.04 -3.95 14.36
N VAL A 104 -10.92 -3.21 14.41
CA VAL A 104 -10.83 -1.80 14.00
C VAL A 104 -11.03 -1.62 12.48
N GLU A 105 -10.69 -2.62 11.67
CA GLU A 105 -10.91 -2.61 10.21
C GLU A 105 -12.38 -2.38 9.83
N SER A 106 -13.33 -2.79 10.69
CA SER A 106 -14.77 -2.55 10.51
C SER A 106 -15.18 -1.06 10.56
N VAL A 107 -14.26 -0.18 10.96
CA VAL A 107 -14.45 1.26 11.12
C VAL A 107 -13.54 2.06 10.17
N SER A 108 -12.33 1.58 9.90
CA SER A 108 -11.36 2.24 9.03
C SER A 108 -10.59 1.24 8.18
N SER A 109 -10.44 1.54 6.88
CA SER A 109 -9.65 0.73 5.94
C SER A 109 -8.14 0.92 6.08
N THR A 110 -7.69 1.90 6.86
CA THR A 110 -6.27 2.20 7.06
C THR A 110 -5.97 2.17 8.55
N VAL A 111 -5.57 0.99 9.01
CA VAL A 111 -5.08 0.74 10.37
C VAL A 111 -3.57 0.57 10.31
N SER A 112 -2.84 0.94 11.34
CA SER A 112 -1.38 0.78 11.41
C SER A 112 -0.95 0.39 12.82
N PHE A 113 0.14 -0.38 12.91
CA PHE A 113 0.70 -0.86 14.16
C PHE A 113 1.69 0.11 14.79
N HIS A 114 1.61 0.18 16.11
CA HIS A 114 2.64 0.67 16.99
C HIS A 114 2.77 -0.34 18.16
N PRO A 115 3.95 -0.52 18.77
CA PRO A 115 4.18 -1.50 19.85
C PRO A 115 3.11 -1.61 20.96
N GLN A 116 2.36 -0.54 21.24
CA GLN A 116 1.32 -0.51 22.28
C GLN A 116 0.07 0.26 21.83
N ALA A 117 -0.07 0.49 20.52
CA ALA A 117 -1.17 1.28 19.99
C ALA A 117 -1.58 0.87 18.59
N LEU A 118 -2.85 1.08 18.29
CA LEU A 118 -3.39 1.01 16.94
C LEU A 118 -3.72 2.42 16.48
N ILE A 119 -3.32 2.76 15.27
CA ILE A 119 -3.64 4.05 14.65
C ILE A 119 -4.54 3.80 13.46
N CYS A 120 -5.65 4.53 13.35
CA CYS A 120 -6.55 4.44 12.20
C CYS A 120 -6.91 5.80 11.63
N GLU A 121 -7.15 5.87 10.31
CA GLU A 121 -7.64 7.09 9.65
C GLU A 121 -9.16 7.16 9.81
N ILE A 122 -9.66 8.26 10.35
CA ILE A 122 -11.10 8.41 10.62
C ILE A 122 -11.75 9.52 9.80
N ARG A 123 -11.02 10.40 9.11
CA ARG A 123 -11.63 11.53 8.37
C ARG A 123 -12.62 11.03 7.33
N SER A 124 -12.27 9.96 6.63
CA SER A 124 -13.12 9.32 5.62
C SER A 124 -14.40 8.74 6.24
N SER A 125 -14.27 8.10 7.41
CA SER A 125 -15.34 7.42 8.13
C SER A 125 -16.27 8.35 8.93
N LEU A 126 -15.84 9.57 9.27
CA LEU A 126 -16.64 10.52 10.07
C LEU A 126 -18.03 10.78 9.51
N LYS A 127 -18.16 10.91 8.17
CA LYS A 127 -19.45 11.15 7.52
C LYS A 127 -20.37 9.93 7.55
N TYR A 128 -19.79 8.74 7.43
CA TYR A 128 -20.54 7.49 7.38
C TYR A 128 -21.12 7.13 8.76
N PHE A 129 -20.35 7.34 9.83
CA PHE A 129 -20.77 7.01 11.20
C PHE A 129 -21.44 8.17 11.95
N GLY A 130 -21.57 9.35 11.35
CA GLY A 130 -22.30 10.48 11.95
C GLY A 130 -21.52 11.27 13.00
N GLY A 131 -20.21 11.05 13.15
CA GLY A 131 -19.37 11.78 14.11
C GLY A 131 -18.26 10.93 14.70
N ILE A 132 -17.44 11.55 15.55
CA ILE A 132 -16.36 10.84 16.25
C ILE A 132 -16.87 10.06 17.46
N ASP A 133 -17.90 10.54 18.15
CA ASP A 133 -18.46 9.88 19.33
C ASP A 133 -19.08 8.54 18.95
N SER A 134 -19.83 8.48 17.84
CA SER A 134 -20.38 7.23 17.30
C SER A 134 -19.29 6.24 16.87
N ILE A 135 -18.16 6.73 16.34
CA ILE A 135 -16.99 5.90 16.04
C ILE A 135 -16.38 5.36 17.34
N HIS A 136 -16.23 6.21 18.35
CA HIS A 136 -15.70 5.81 19.66
C HIS A 136 -16.59 4.76 20.32
N ASP A 137 -17.91 4.96 20.34
CA ASP A 137 -18.86 4.02 20.94
C ASP A 137 -18.85 2.67 20.22
N LYS A 138 -18.77 2.67 18.89
CA LYS A 138 -18.63 1.44 18.10
C LYS A 138 -17.31 0.72 18.41
N LEU A 139 -16.20 1.44 18.45
CA LEU A 139 -14.90 0.86 18.80
C LEU A 139 -14.89 0.33 20.24
N LYS A 140 -15.48 1.05 21.18
CA LYS A 140 -15.61 0.64 22.58
C LYS A 140 -16.43 -0.64 22.73
N ALA A 141 -17.54 -0.75 22.00
CA ALA A 141 -18.38 -1.95 21.99
C ALA A 141 -17.66 -3.17 21.40
N LEU A 142 -16.74 -2.98 20.45
CA LEU A 142 -15.96 -4.07 19.84
C LEU A 142 -14.74 -4.46 20.67
N LEU A 143 -13.99 -3.47 21.19
CA LEU A 143 -12.70 -3.69 21.85
C LEU A 143 -12.85 -4.17 23.28
N ARG A 144 -13.86 -3.71 24.03
CA ARG A 144 -14.03 -4.09 25.44
C ARG A 144 -14.25 -5.60 25.61
N PRO A 145 -15.19 -6.26 24.90
CA PRO A 145 -15.36 -7.70 25.02
C PRO A 145 -14.10 -8.49 24.63
N ALA A 146 -13.33 -8.01 23.64
CA ALA A 146 -12.09 -8.65 23.22
C ALA A 146 -10.99 -8.56 24.28
N LEU A 147 -10.94 -7.46 25.05
CA LEU A 147 -10.01 -7.29 26.18
C LEU A 147 -10.45 -8.13 27.40
N GLU A 148 -11.75 -8.14 27.72
CA GLU A 148 -12.34 -8.93 28.82
C GLU A 148 -12.06 -10.44 28.64
N GLN A 149 -12.24 -10.96 27.41
CA GLN A 149 -11.94 -12.36 27.06
C GLN A 149 -10.48 -12.75 27.30
N ARG A 150 -9.57 -11.78 27.38
CA ARG A 150 -8.13 -11.97 27.60
C ARG A 150 -7.70 -11.67 29.05
N HIS A 151 -8.65 -11.39 29.95
CA HIS A 151 -8.37 -10.97 31.33
C HIS A 151 -7.49 -9.71 31.42
N LEU A 152 -7.58 -8.83 30.42
CA LEU A 152 -6.89 -7.54 30.39
C LEU A 152 -7.82 -6.44 30.90
N GLU A 153 -7.26 -5.28 31.25
CA GLU A 153 -8.07 -4.12 31.66
C GLU A 153 -8.93 -3.60 30.49
N ASP A 154 -10.20 -3.27 30.80
CA ASP A 154 -11.26 -2.95 29.82
C ASP A 154 -11.22 -1.51 29.28
N TYR A 155 -10.17 -0.76 29.60
CA TYR A 155 -10.00 0.62 29.16
C TYR A 155 -8.85 0.76 28.17
N PHE A 156 -8.97 1.77 27.32
CA PHE A 156 -7.94 2.22 26.41
C PHE A 156 -7.97 3.74 26.36
N LEU A 157 -6.81 4.35 26.13
CA LEU A 157 -6.68 5.79 25.97
C LEU A 157 -6.72 6.12 24.49
N TYR A 158 -7.24 7.29 24.13
CA TYR A 158 -7.42 7.61 22.73
C TYR A 158 -7.36 9.10 22.45
N ALA A 159 -6.89 9.46 21.26
CA ALA A 159 -6.86 10.85 20.82
C ALA A 159 -6.88 10.90 19.30
N ALA A 160 -7.36 12.01 18.74
CA ALA A 160 -7.36 12.20 17.30
C ALA A 160 -6.72 13.52 16.87
N THR A 161 -5.77 13.43 15.95
CA THR A 161 -5.07 14.59 15.38
C THR A 161 -4.73 14.40 13.91
N PRO A 162 -4.30 15.44 13.18
CA PRO A 162 -3.94 15.32 11.76
C PRO A 162 -2.61 14.59 11.52
N THR A 163 -1.89 14.21 12.58
CA THR A 163 -0.59 13.55 12.57
C THR A 163 -0.63 12.23 13.33
N VAL A 164 0.12 11.23 12.89
CA VAL A 164 0.13 9.92 13.56
C VAL A 164 0.83 10.02 14.91
N SER A 165 2.09 10.44 14.92
CA SER A 165 2.88 10.66 16.14
C SER A 165 2.17 11.60 17.14
N GLY A 166 1.52 12.67 16.68
CA GLY A 166 0.78 13.58 17.56
C GLY A 166 -0.42 12.92 18.23
N SER A 167 -1.17 12.10 17.50
CA SER A 167 -2.31 11.34 18.05
C SER A 167 -1.85 10.33 19.09
N LEU A 168 -0.73 9.64 18.82
CA LEU A 168 -0.13 8.69 19.74
C LEU A 168 0.32 9.35 21.06
N LEU A 169 1.00 10.50 20.99
CA LEU A 169 1.45 11.21 22.18
C LEU A 169 0.27 11.71 23.03
N LEU A 170 -0.78 12.26 22.40
CA LEU A 170 -1.97 12.66 23.15
C LEU A 170 -2.67 11.45 23.79
N ALA A 171 -2.84 10.35 23.06
CA ALA A 171 -3.44 9.13 23.62
C ALA A 171 -2.66 8.61 24.83
N ARG A 172 -1.33 8.56 24.74
CA ARG A 172 -0.45 8.13 25.86
C ARG A 172 -0.54 9.02 27.09
N SER A 173 -0.80 10.31 26.92
CA SER A 173 -0.91 11.24 28.04
C SER A 173 -2.19 11.07 28.86
N GLY A 174 -3.16 10.28 28.38
CA GLY A 174 -4.49 10.18 28.96
C GLY A 174 -5.38 11.41 28.71
N HIS A 175 -4.87 12.42 28.00
CA HIS A 175 -5.68 13.53 27.52
C HIS A 175 -6.40 13.14 26.23
N ASN A 176 -7.64 12.68 26.39
CA ASN A 176 -8.51 12.35 25.26
C ASN A 176 -8.93 13.64 24.53
N ALA A 177 -8.10 14.09 23.61
CA ALA A 177 -8.28 15.34 22.90
C ALA A 177 -8.46 15.11 21.40
N LEU A 178 -9.36 15.90 20.81
CA LEU A 178 -9.58 15.99 19.38
C LEU A 178 -9.03 17.31 18.85
N VAL A 179 -8.09 17.21 17.93
CA VAL A 179 -7.47 18.35 17.25
C VAL A 179 -7.69 18.20 15.75
N TYR A 180 -8.48 19.10 15.15
CA TYR A 180 -8.76 19.04 13.71
C TYR A 180 -7.71 19.74 12.84
N GLN A 181 -7.08 20.78 13.36
CA GLN A 181 -6.20 21.68 12.62
C GLN A 181 -4.75 21.49 13.05
N LYS A 182 -3.83 21.55 12.08
CA LYS A 182 -2.39 21.45 12.36
C LYS A 182 -1.87 22.59 13.24
N ASP A 183 -2.45 23.78 13.14
CA ASP A 183 -2.00 24.96 13.88
C ASP A 183 -2.17 24.78 15.40
N ASN A 184 -3.20 24.03 15.81
CA ASN A 184 -3.50 23.74 17.21
C ASN A 184 -2.66 22.58 17.78
N LEU A 185 -1.94 21.82 16.94
CA LEU A 185 -1.11 20.68 17.37
C LEU A 185 -0.04 21.11 18.35
N ARG A 186 0.66 22.21 18.06
CA ARG A 186 1.75 22.69 18.92
C ARG A 186 1.22 23.07 20.31
N SER A 187 0.06 23.71 20.40
CA SER A 187 -0.55 24.05 21.68
C SER A 187 -0.95 22.79 22.47
N ALA A 188 -1.65 21.85 21.82
CA ALA A 188 -2.13 20.62 22.45
C ALA A 188 -0.98 19.72 22.93
N LEU A 189 0.00 19.47 22.06
CA LEU A 189 1.17 18.64 22.39
C LEU A 189 2.10 19.32 23.40
N GLY A 190 2.17 20.65 23.42
CA GLY A 190 3.06 21.40 24.30
C GLY A 190 2.72 21.29 25.78
N GLN A 191 1.47 20.96 26.13
CA GLN A 191 1.02 20.81 27.51
C GLN A 191 1.43 19.46 28.12
N LEU A 192 1.81 18.49 27.29
CA LEU A 192 2.13 17.13 27.69
C LEU A 192 3.43 17.04 28.49
N SER A 193 3.49 16.08 29.43
CA SER A 193 4.72 15.70 30.13
C SER A 193 5.74 15.08 29.17
N THR A 194 7.02 15.21 29.48
CA THR A 194 8.10 14.54 28.74
C THR A 194 8.05 13.02 28.83
N ASP A 195 7.36 12.44 29.83
CA ASP A 195 7.27 10.99 30.03
C ASP A 195 6.54 10.27 28.90
N VAL A 196 5.63 10.97 28.22
CA VAL A 196 4.83 10.48 27.09
C VAL A 196 5.71 10.08 25.89
N LEU A 197 6.91 10.66 25.78
CA LEU A 197 7.88 10.37 24.72
C LEU A 197 8.52 8.98 24.86
N GLN A 198 8.34 8.28 25.99
CA GLN A 198 8.91 6.95 26.27
C GLN A 198 10.41 6.85 25.94
N LEU A 199 11.17 7.87 26.33
CA LEU A 199 12.61 7.92 26.09
C LEU A 199 13.34 6.92 26.99
N GLY A 200 14.52 6.48 26.56
CA GLY A 200 15.38 5.65 27.40
C GLY A 200 15.72 6.34 28.73
N LYS A 201 15.94 5.55 29.80
CA LYS A 201 16.19 6.06 31.17
C LYS A 201 17.22 7.20 31.23
N GLU A 202 18.30 7.06 30.47
CA GLU A 202 19.37 8.07 30.37
C GLU A 202 18.92 9.38 29.71
N GLN A 203 18.13 9.30 28.63
CA GLN A 203 17.62 10.47 27.94
C GLN A 203 16.58 11.20 28.80
N ASN A 204 15.69 10.47 29.48
CA ASN A 204 14.71 11.09 30.37
C ASN A 204 15.40 11.78 31.56
N ARG A 205 16.42 11.14 32.16
CA ARG A 205 17.24 11.76 33.22
C ARG A 205 17.91 13.06 32.77
N ARG A 206 18.43 13.10 31.53
CA ARG A 206 19.02 14.34 30.97
C ARG A 206 18.00 15.47 30.85
N LEU A 207 16.79 15.19 30.35
CA LEU A 207 15.72 16.19 30.27
C LEU A 207 15.33 16.71 31.66
N TYR A 208 15.19 15.79 32.61
CA TYR A 208 14.86 16.12 34.01
C TYR A 208 15.92 17.03 34.64
N ASN A 209 17.22 16.71 34.45
CA ASN A 209 18.34 17.50 34.96
C ASN A 209 18.47 18.88 34.28
N MET A 210 17.97 19.03 33.06
CA MET A 210 17.87 20.32 32.36
C MET A 210 16.66 21.15 32.82
N GLY A 211 15.82 20.62 33.72
CA GLY A 211 14.60 21.28 34.20
C GLY A 211 13.42 21.19 33.22
N ILE A 212 13.53 20.36 32.18
CA ILE A 212 12.52 20.23 31.14
C ILE A 212 11.48 19.21 31.60
N ARG A 213 10.23 19.67 31.80
CA ARG A 213 9.12 18.81 32.25
C ARG A 213 7.99 18.68 31.25
N LYS A 214 7.85 19.66 30.35
CA LYS A 214 6.80 19.67 29.33
C LYS A 214 7.39 19.72 27.92
N ILE A 215 6.65 19.21 26.94
CA ILE A 215 7.09 19.21 25.54
C ILE A 215 7.29 20.64 25.01
N ARG A 216 6.49 21.61 25.46
CA ARG A 216 6.68 23.03 25.09
C ARG A 216 8.07 23.57 25.45
N ASP A 217 8.66 23.07 26.53
CA ASP A 217 9.97 23.53 27.00
C ASP A 217 11.08 22.99 26.10
N ILE A 218 10.89 21.80 25.50
CA ILE A 218 11.81 21.26 24.49
C ILE A 218 11.84 22.16 23.25
N TRP A 219 10.69 22.62 22.77
CA TRP A 219 10.64 23.46 21.57
C TRP A 219 11.16 24.90 21.78
N ARG A 220 11.46 25.30 23.01
CA ARG A 220 12.14 26.56 23.32
C ARG A 220 13.66 26.43 23.21
N LEU A 221 14.19 25.21 23.15
CA LEU A 221 15.62 24.96 23.08
C LEU A 221 16.16 25.07 21.66
N PRO A 222 17.44 25.43 21.49
CA PRO A 222 18.07 25.46 20.17
C PRO A 222 18.18 24.05 19.58
N VAL A 223 17.76 23.92 18.31
CA VAL A 223 17.68 22.63 17.59
C VAL A 223 19.07 21.96 17.48
N ASP A 224 20.13 22.73 17.28
CA ASP A 224 21.51 22.23 17.21
C ASP A 224 21.97 21.57 18.52
N GLY A 225 21.52 22.13 19.66
CA GLY A 225 21.79 21.57 20.98
C GLY A 225 21.05 20.25 21.21
N LEU A 226 19.82 20.14 20.69
CA LEU A 226 19.02 18.91 20.75
C LEU A 226 19.64 17.80 19.90
N HIS A 227 20.07 18.10 18.68
CA HIS A 227 20.75 17.14 17.81
C HIS A 227 22.01 16.56 18.45
N LYS A 228 22.87 17.40 19.04
CA LYS A 228 24.12 16.95 19.68
C LYS A 228 23.90 16.10 20.94
N ARG A 229 22.86 16.38 21.73
CA ARG A 229 22.64 15.74 23.04
C ARG A 229 21.71 14.53 23.01
N PHE A 230 20.73 14.52 22.10
CA PHE A 230 19.68 13.51 22.00
C PHE A 230 19.67 12.77 20.65
N GLY A 231 20.43 13.24 19.66
CA GLY A 231 20.51 12.63 18.34
C GLY A 231 19.44 13.15 17.37
N SER A 232 19.57 12.73 16.10
CA SER A 232 18.62 13.06 15.03
C SER A 232 17.25 12.43 15.22
N ASP A 233 17.18 11.22 15.77
CA ASP A 233 15.94 10.46 15.86
C ASP A 233 14.93 11.12 16.81
N PHE A 234 15.42 11.70 17.90
CA PHE A 234 14.61 12.46 18.85
C PHE A 234 13.98 13.70 18.21
N VAL A 235 14.77 14.49 17.48
CA VAL A 235 14.29 15.68 16.77
C VAL A 235 13.32 15.28 15.65
N ASN A 236 13.61 14.19 14.95
CA ASN A 236 12.71 13.64 13.93
C ASN A 236 11.37 13.22 14.50
N LEU A 237 11.32 12.60 15.69
CA LEU A 237 10.06 12.26 16.37
C LEU A 237 9.22 13.50 16.64
N LEU A 238 9.83 14.58 17.16
CA LEU A 238 9.13 15.84 17.40
C LEU A 238 8.65 16.50 16.10
N ASN A 239 9.45 16.44 15.04
CA ASN A 239 9.08 16.96 13.72
C ASN A 239 7.94 16.15 13.07
N LYS A 240 7.90 14.83 13.27
CA LYS A 240 6.79 13.96 12.85
C LYS A 240 5.52 14.28 13.64
N ALA A 241 5.62 14.49 14.95
CA ALA A 241 4.49 14.86 15.81
C ALA A 241 3.86 16.22 15.41
N LEU A 242 4.66 17.17 14.92
CA LEU A 242 4.17 18.44 14.37
C LEU A 242 3.74 18.36 12.90
N GLY A 243 3.99 17.24 12.22
CA GLY A 243 3.67 17.04 10.80
C GLY A 243 4.57 17.83 9.85
N ILE A 244 5.77 18.22 10.29
CA ILE A 244 6.82 18.86 9.50
C ILE A 244 7.58 17.80 8.69
N ALA A 245 7.89 16.67 9.32
CA ALA A 245 8.51 15.52 8.67
C ALA A 245 7.45 14.52 8.22
N PRO A 246 7.58 13.90 7.02
CA PRO A 246 6.68 12.85 6.58
C PRO A 246 6.86 11.59 7.44
N GLU A 247 5.75 10.95 7.78
CA GLU A 247 5.71 9.71 8.55
C GLU A 247 5.02 8.62 7.69
N PRO A 248 5.80 7.83 6.92
CA PRO A 248 5.23 6.75 6.11
C PRO A 248 4.75 5.64 7.03
N MET A 249 3.47 5.25 6.89
CA MET A 249 2.86 4.19 7.68
C MET A 249 2.76 2.91 6.86
N ARG A 250 2.92 1.78 7.55
CA ARG A 250 2.59 0.46 6.99
C ARG A 250 1.18 0.12 7.42
N ASN A 251 0.29 0.01 6.46
CA ASN A 251 -1.07 -0.42 6.73
C ASN A 251 -1.07 -1.87 7.23
N TYR A 252 -1.90 -2.12 8.23
CA TYR A 252 -2.29 -3.47 8.63
C TYR A 252 -2.97 -4.13 7.45
N VAL A 253 -2.51 -5.33 7.13
CA VAL A 253 -3.18 -6.24 6.21
C VAL A 253 -3.57 -7.44 7.05
N PRO A 254 -4.86 -7.77 7.17
CA PRO A 254 -5.28 -8.91 7.96
C PRO A 254 -4.62 -10.17 7.41
N PRO A 255 -4.05 -11.04 8.27
CA PRO A 255 -3.48 -12.29 7.82
C PRO A 255 -4.58 -13.08 7.11
N PRO A 256 -4.30 -13.68 5.94
CA PRO A 256 -5.28 -14.50 5.26
C PRO A 256 -5.69 -15.65 6.19
N ALA A 257 -6.99 -15.84 6.33
CA ALA A 257 -7.57 -16.95 7.07
C ALA A 257 -8.66 -17.57 6.21
N PHE A 258 -8.61 -18.89 6.07
CA PHE A 258 -9.61 -19.66 5.35
C PHE A 258 -10.03 -20.85 6.20
N ALA A 259 -11.33 -20.88 6.51
CA ALA A 259 -11.98 -22.02 7.13
C ALA A 259 -13.35 -22.20 6.49
N THR A 260 -13.65 -23.43 6.06
CA THR A 260 -14.97 -23.82 5.56
C THR A 260 -15.43 -25.05 6.33
N ALA A 261 -16.73 -25.10 6.62
CA ALA A 261 -17.34 -26.24 7.29
C ALA A 261 -18.58 -26.67 6.51
N HIS A 262 -18.84 -27.97 6.47
CA HIS A 262 -20.00 -28.55 5.84
C HIS A 262 -20.58 -29.64 6.73
N ASP A 263 -21.83 -29.44 7.16
CA ASP A 263 -22.57 -30.42 7.95
C ASP A 263 -23.28 -31.40 7.02
N LEU A 264 -23.17 -32.68 7.32
CA LEU A 264 -23.76 -33.75 6.52
C LEU A 264 -25.21 -33.98 6.98
N PRO A 265 -26.15 -34.21 6.05
CA PRO A 265 -27.55 -34.46 6.39
C PRO A 265 -27.78 -35.82 7.07
N TYR A 266 -26.85 -36.75 6.90
CA TYR A 266 -26.86 -38.07 7.54
C TYR A 266 -25.43 -38.51 7.85
N GLU A 267 -25.30 -39.43 8.79
CA GLU A 267 -24.02 -40.03 9.18
C GLU A 267 -23.41 -40.84 8.03
N VAL A 268 -22.14 -40.60 7.74
CA VAL A 268 -21.41 -41.28 6.66
C VAL A 268 -20.25 -42.08 7.22
N GLU A 269 -20.26 -43.38 6.95
CA GLU A 269 -19.15 -44.30 7.30
C GLU A 269 -18.16 -44.49 6.14
N ASN A 270 -18.62 -44.34 4.89
CA ASN A 270 -17.76 -44.53 3.71
C ASN A 270 -17.10 -43.20 3.29
N LEU A 271 -15.76 -43.17 3.36
CA LEU A 271 -14.93 -42.03 2.95
C LEU A 271 -15.12 -41.63 1.47
N ASP A 272 -15.40 -42.58 0.58
CA ASP A 272 -15.59 -42.30 -0.85
C ASP A 272 -16.78 -41.36 -1.09
N ARG A 273 -17.79 -41.44 -0.22
CA ARG A 273 -18.97 -40.56 -0.28
C ARG A 273 -18.68 -39.14 0.19
N LEU A 274 -17.57 -38.92 0.92
CA LEU A 274 -17.14 -37.60 1.38
C LEU A 274 -16.32 -36.85 0.33
N LEU A 275 -15.71 -37.56 -0.65
CA LEU A 275 -14.87 -36.94 -1.68
C LEU A 275 -15.57 -35.81 -2.46
N PRO A 276 -16.83 -35.94 -2.92
CA PRO A 276 -17.52 -34.86 -3.62
C PRO A 276 -17.69 -33.60 -2.75
N VAL A 277 -17.91 -33.78 -1.45
CA VAL A 277 -18.04 -32.66 -0.50
C VAL A 277 -16.69 -31.98 -0.29
N VAL A 278 -15.62 -32.76 -0.13
CA VAL A 278 -14.26 -32.24 -0.02
C VAL A 278 -13.86 -31.48 -1.28
N ASP A 279 -14.21 -31.99 -2.46
CA ASP A 279 -13.93 -31.36 -3.75
C ASP A 279 -14.60 -29.98 -3.88
N GLU A 280 -15.86 -29.84 -3.46
CA GLU A 280 -16.54 -28.55 -3.36
C GLU A 280 -15.85 -27.59 -2.37
N MET A 281 -15.41 -28.08 -1.21
CA MET A 281 -14.66 -27.27 -0.25
C MET A 281 -13.30 -26.83 -0.81
N LEU A 282 -12.62 -27.70 -1.56
CA LEU A 282 -11.36 -27.40 -2.26
C LEU A 282 -11.57 -26.39 -3.39
N LEU A 283 -12.71 -26.42 -4.09
CA LEU A 283 -13.09 -25.40 -5.07
C LEU A 283 -13.21 -24.01 -4.43
N GLN A 284 -13.88 -23.93 -3.28
CA GLN A 284 -13.99 -22.68 -2.51
C GLN A 284 -12.62 -22.17 -2.06
N LEU A 285 -11.76 -23.09 -1.58
CA LEU A 285 -10.38 -22.77 -1.22
C LEU A 285 -9.58 -22.23 -2.41
N CYS A 286 -9.61 -22.92 -3.54
CA CYS A 286 -8.89 -22.49 -4.74
C CYS A 286 -9.36 -21.12 -5.23
N LYS A 287 -10.67 -20.83 -5.14
CA LYS A 287 -11.23 -19.52 -5.48
C LYS A 287 -10.70 -18.43 -4.54
N PHE A 288 -10.69 -18.68 -3.23
CA PHE A 288 -10.15 -17.76 -2.23
C PHE A 288 -8.66 -17.48 -2.47
N LEU A 289 -7.87 -18.52 -2.70
CA LEU A 289 -6.43 -18.42 -2.97
C LEU A 289 -6.16 -17.61 -4.24
N ARG A 290 -6.92 -17.84 -5.32
CA ARG A 290 -6.79 -17.08 -6.59
C ARG A 290 -7.18 -15.61 -6.44
N GLN A 291 -8.20 -15.29 -5.66
CA GLN A 291 -8.63 -13.90 -5.46
C GLN A 291 -7.61 -13.05 -4.68
N ARG A 292 -6.74 -13.70 -3.90
CA ARG A 292 -5.73 -13.03 -3.06
C ARG A 292 -4.29 -13.26 -3.55
N ASP A 293 -4.10 -13.91 -4.69
CA ASP A 293 -2.79 -14.35 -5.20
C ASP A 293 -1.95 -15.09 -4.14
N LEU A 294 -2.61 -16.06 -3.49
CA LEU A 294 -2.01 -16.93 -2.48
C LEU A 294 -1.95 -18.38 -2.97
N SER A 295 -1.14 -19.16 -2.27
CA SER A 295 -1.02 -20.62 -2.36
C SER A 295 -0.98 -21.20 -0.95
N THR A 296 -1.14 -22.52 -0.81
CA THR A 296 -1.06 -23.18 0.49
C THR A 296 -0.02 -24.29 0.48
N SER A 297 0.84 -24.28 1.50
CA SER A 297 1.74 -25.39 1.84
C SER A 297 1.20 -26.28 2.94
N HIS A 298 0.19 -25.84 3.69
CA HIS A 298 -0.29 -26.58 4.86
C HIS A 298 -1.79 -26.41 5.07
N LEU A 299 -2.54 -27.51 4.98
CA LEU A 299 -3.98 -27.53 5.22
C LEU A 299 -4.39 -28.72 6.10
N VAL A 300 -5.47 -28.53 6.86
CA VAL A 300 -6.02 -29.54 7.75
C VAL A 300 -7.49 -29.75 7.43
N LEU A 301 -7.85 -31.01 7.20
CA LEU A 301 -9.24 -31.45 7.10
C LEU A 301 -9.62 -32.17 8.40
N SER A 302 -10.63 -31.65 9.11
CA SER A 302 -11.19 -32.27 10.31
C SER A 302 -12.50 -32.97 9.98
N LEU A 303 -12.58 -34.26 10.25
CA LEU A 303 -13.81 -35.05 10.24
C LEU A 303 -14.45 -34.98 11.63
N ILE A 304 -15.68 -34.49 11.71
CA ILE A 304 -16.42 -34.32 12.96
C ILE A 304 -17.29 -35.56 13.18
N HIS A 305 -17.25 -36.10 14.40
CA HIS A 305 -18.02 -37.27 14.82
C HIS A 305 -19.04 -36.88 15.90
N GLU A 306 -20.16 -37.58 15.99
CA GLU A 306 -21.25 -37.22 16.91
C GLU A 306 -20.84 -37.25 18.40
N LYS A 307 -20.07 -38.26 18.82
CA LYS A 307 -19.74 -38.53 20.24
C LYS A 307 -18.26 -38.79 20.51
N ARG A 308 -17.38 -38.41 19.58
CA ARG A 308 -15.93 -38.62 19.68
C ARG A 308 -15.15 -37.38 19.28
N SER A 309 -13.88 -37.34 19.68
CA SER A 309 -12.93 -36.35 19.19
C SER A 309 -12.86 -36.39 17.66
N ARG A 310 -12.81 -35.21 17.04
CA ARG A 310 -12.65 -35.08 15.59
C ARG A 310 -11.39 -35.78 15.09
N THR A 311 -11.46 -36.40 13.92
CA THR A 311 -10.30 -36.98 13.24
C THR A 311 -9.68 -35.90 12.36
N GLU A 312 -8.42 -35.53 12.61
CA GLU A 312 -7.71 -34.51 11.82
C GLU A 312 -6.77 -35.16 10.82
N ILE A 313 -6.88 -34.75 9.56
CA ILE A 313 -5.97 -35.10 8.48
C ILE A 313 -5.12 -33.87 8.22
N ASP A 314 -3.86 -33.94 8.66
CA ASP A 314 -2.90 -32.86 8.51
C ASP A 314 -2.07 -33.08 7.23
N MET A 315 -2.14 -32.15 6.28
CA MET A 315 -1.47 -32.24 4.97
C MET A 315 -0.46 -31.12 4.79
N GLY A 316 0.82 -31.47 4.92
CA GLY A 316 1.94 -30.62 4.53
C GLY A 316 2.39 -30.92 3.10
N LEU A 317 2.37 -29.91 2.25
CA LEU A 317 2.93 -29.93 0.90
C LEU A 317 4.38 -29.43 0.94
N ARG A 318 5.25 -30.08 0.15
CA ARG A 318 6.64 -29.61 -0.03
C ARG A 318 6.74 -28.36 -0.89
N GLN A 319 5.82 -28.20 -1.85
CA GLN A 319 5.72 -27.03 -2.70
C GLN A 319 4.32 -26.42 -2.53
N PRO A 320 4.22 -25.11 -2.24
CA PRO A 320 2.93 -24.45 -2.13
C PRO A 320 2.11 -24.63 -3.40
N SER A 321 0.86 -25.06 -3.25
CA SER A 321 -0.03 -25.31 -4.39
C SER A 321 -1.35 -24.59 -4.23
N ARG A 322 -1.95 -24.28 -5.38
CA ARG A 322 -3.33 -23.79 -5.52
C ARG A 322 -4.08 -24.57 -6.61
N CYS A 323 -3.56 -25.73 -6.98
CA CYS A 323 -4.13 -26.61 -8.00
C CYS A 323 -5.09 -27.60 -7.34
N ARG A 324 -6.37 -27.52 -7.74
CA ARG A 324 -7.45 -28.38 -7.23
C ARG A 324 -7.11 -29.86 -7.40
N ASP A 325 -6.76 -30.27 -8.61
CA ASP A 325 -6.53 -31.69 -8.95
C ASP A 325 -5.40 -32.29 -8.12
N HIS A 326 -4.36 -31.50 -7.85
CA HIS A 326 -3.27 -31.92 -6.99
C HIS A 326 -3.70 -32.10 -5.53
N LEU A 327 -4.47 -31.15 -4.98
CA LEU A 327 -4.96 -31.22 -3.61
C LEU A 327 -5.98 -32.35 -3.43
N LEU A 328 -6.83 -32.59 -4.43
CA LEU A 328 -7.81 -33.67 -4.43
C LEU A 328 -7.11 -35.04 -4.46
N LEU A 329 -6.10 -35.22 -5.30
CA LEU A 329 -5.29 -36.44 -5.35
C LEU A 329 -4.64 -36.77 -3.99
N LEU A 330 -4.11 -35.75 -3.31
CA LEU A 330 -3.56 -35.92 -1.96
C LEU A 330 -4.64 -36.36 -0.97
N MET A 331 -5.84 -35.77 -1.06
CA MET A 331 -6.97 -36.12 -0.20
C MET A 331 -7.45 -37.56 -0.41
N GLU A 332 -7.58 -38.01 -1.66
CA GLU A 332 -7.92 -39.39 -2.01
C GLU A 332 -6.88 -40.38 -1.44
N THR A 333 -5.60 -40.03 -1.54
CA THR A 333 -4.50 -40.85 -1.01
C THR A 333 -4.58 -40.95 0.52
N HIS A 334 -4.92 -39.85 1.20
CA HIS A 334 -5.12 -39.85 2.65
C HIS A 334 -6.38 -40.65 3.06
N PHE A 335 -7.48 -40.53 2.33
CA PHE A 335 -8.71 -41.28 2.61
C PHE A 335 -8.52 -42.79 2.45
N THR A 336 -7.77 -43.23 1.44
CA THR A 336 -7.49 -44.66 1.21
C THR A 336 -6.76 -45.30 2.40
N ASN A 337 -5.91 -44.54 3.09
CA ASN A 337 -5.13 -45.03 4.23
C ASN A 337 -5.80 -44.78 5.59
N LEU A 338 -6.93 -44.06 5.62
CA LEU A 338 -7.58 -43.63 6.85
C LEU A 338 -8.65 -44.63 7.27
N ILE A 339 -8.58 -45.09 8.53
CA ILE A 339 -9.65 -45.85 9.16
C ILE A 339 -10.40 -44.91 10.09
N ILE A 340 -11.69 -44.71 9.83
CA ILE A 340 -12.52 -43.83 10.64
C ILE A 340 -12.98 -44.56 11.92
N PRO A 341 -12.81 -43.98 13.11
CA PRO A 341 -13.25 -44.61 14.36
C PRO A 341 -14.77 -44.51 14.63
N ALA A 342 -15.50 -43.68 13.88
CA ALA A 342 -16.93 -43.45 14.03
C ALA A 342 -17.51 -42.78 12.76
N PRO A 343 -18.82 -42.83 12.51
CA PRO A 343 -19.45 -42.12 11.40
C PRO A 343 -19.17 -40.61 11.45
N VAL A 344 -19.07 -39.99 10.28
CA VAL A 344 -18.81 -38.56 10.12
C VAL A 344 -20.14 -37.81 9.99
N ILE A 345 -20.31 -36.75 10.78
CA ILE A 345 -21.48 -35.84 10.74
C ILE A 345 -21.16 -34.50 10.07
N GLY A 346 -19.89 -34.16 9.92
CA GLY A 346 -19.47 -32.90 9.31
C GLY A 346 -17.99 -32.86 8.97
N LEU A 347 -17.64 -31.93 8.11
CA LEU A 347 -16.30 -31.71 7.58
C LEU A 347 -15.89 -30.27 7.85
N LYS A 348 -14.64 -30.05 8.25
CA LYS A 348 -14.08 -28.70 8.36
C LYS A 348 -12.70 -28.65 7.71
N LEU A 349 -12.53 -27.78 6.73
CA LEU A 349 -11.25 -27.52 6.06
C LEU A 349 -10.68 -26.20 6.56
N THR A 350 -9.45 -26.21 7.06
CA THR A 350 -8.74 -25.01 7.54
C THR A 350 -7.34 -24.97 6.94
N VAL A 351 -6.91 -23.81 6.46
CA VAL A 351 -5.52 -23.60 6.00
C VAL A 351 -4.69 -23.11 7.17
N LYS A 352 -3.58 -23.80 7.46
CA LYS A 352 -2.64 -23.42 8.52
C LYS A 352 -1.57 -22.46 8.01
N GLN A 353 -1.13 -22.64 6.77
CA GLN A 353 -0.09 -21.80 6.16
C GLN A 353 -0.49 -21.32 4.76
N PHE A 354 -0.36 -20.01 4.57
CA PHE A 354 -0.49 -19.34 3.29
C PHE A 354 0.87 -18.84 2.84
N ASP A 355 1.16 -19.07 1.57
CA ASP A 355 2.37 -18.58 0.92
C ASP A 355 1.98 -17.68 -0.26
N ALA A 356 2.78 -16.64 -0.50
CA ALA A 356 2.57 -15.76 -1.64
C ALA A 356 2.68 -16.58 -2.93
N PHE A 357 1.71 -16.43 -3.84
CA PHE A 357 1.79 -17.11 -5.11
C PHE A 357 2.82 -16.41 -5.99
N SER A 358 3.98 -17.03 -6.16
CA SER A 358 4.87 -16.70 -7.27
C SER A 358 4.41 -17.48 -8.49
N SER A 359 3.85 -16.78 -9.48
CA SER A 359 3.70 -17.38 -10.80
C SER A 359 5.10 -17.65 -11.35
N GLU A 360 5.56 -18.89 -11.28
CA GLU A 360 6.52 -19.33 -12.26
C GLU A 360 5.79 -19.27 -13.60
N SER A 361 6.23 -18.38 -14.47
CA SER A 361 5.81 -18.42 -15.86
C SER A 361 6.24 -19.78 -16.37
N ASN A 362 5.30 -20.72 -16.44
CA ASN A 362 5.51 -21.95 -17.18
C ASN A 362 6.10 -21.52 -18.52
N ALA A 363 7.25 -22.09 -18.88
CA ALA A 363 7.84 -21.83 -20.16
C ALA A 363 6.72 -21.99 -21.20
N LEU A 364 6.59 -20.99 -22.08
CA LEU A 364 5.69 -21.07 -23.25
C LEU A 364 5.98 -22.33 -24.09
N LEU A 365 7.17 -22.91 -23.88
CA LEU A 365 7.67 -24.17 -24.35
C LEU A 365 7.20 -25.28 -23.41
N VAL A 366 6.33 -26.17 -23.90
CA VAL A 366 6.00 -27.41 -23.21
C VAL A 366 7.31 -28.17 -22.96
N GLU A 367 7.75 -28.19 -21.70
CA GLU A 367 8.78 -29.12 -21.26
C GLU A 367 8.17 -30.52 -21.35
N ASP A 368 8.46 -31.24 -22.43
CA ASP A 368 8.24 -32.67 -22.45
C ASP A 368 9.18 -33.26 -21.39
N ARG A 369 8.59 -33.57 -20.22
CA ARG A 369 9.29 -34.06 -19.05
C ARG A 369 9.91 -35.42 -19.36
N ALA A 370 11.18 -35.42 -19.72
CA ALA A 370 12.04 -36.59 -19.57
C ALA A 370 13.49 -36.15 -19.31
N GLY A 371 13.92 -36.25 -18.06
CA GLY A 371 15.35 -36.27 -17.72
C GLY A 371 15.79 -35.23 -16.71
N ILE A 372 15.69 -35.62 -15.44
CA ILE A 372 16.44 -35.16 -14.28
C ILE A 372 17.84 -34.60 -14.65
N SER A 373 18.08 -33.31 -14.43
CA SER A 373 19.30 -32.76 -13.83
C SER A 373 19.22 -31.22 -13.80
N GLY A 374 19.61 -30.65 -12.66
CA GLY A 374 19.46 -29.23 -12.36
C GLY A 374 20.27 -28.31 -13.28
N GLY A 375 19.79 -27.07 -13.36
CA GLY A 375 20.40 -25.98 -14.12
C GLY A 375 19.41 -25.44 -15.14
N GLY A 376 18.70 -24.37 -14.77
CA GLY A 376 17.73 -23.66 -15.60
C GLY A 376 18.36 -23.05 -16.85
N GLY A 377 18.59 -23.88 -17.85
CA GLY A 377 18.72 -23.49 -19.24
C GLY A 377 17.54 -24.08 -19.98
N ILE A 378 16.74 -23.25 -20.65
CA ILE A 378 15.80 -23.70 -21.66
C ILE A 378 16.57 -24.66 -22.55
N SER A 379 16.19 -25.94 -22.56
CA SER A 379 16.80 -26.92 -23.46
C SER A 379 16.69 -26.36 -24.87
N ASN A 380 17.84 -26.11 -25.50
CA ASN A 380 17.93 -25.48 -26.82
C ASN A 380 17.10 -26.24 -27.88
N LYS A 381 16.83 -27.54 -27.63
CA LYS A 381 15.97 -28.40 -28.45
C LYS A 381 14.48 -28.05 -28.36
N ASN A 382 13.97 -27.68 -27.18
CA ASN A 382 12.56 -27.31 -27.02
C ASN A 382 12.27 -25.97 -27.70
N LEU A 383 13.23 -25.04 -27.64
CA LEU A 383 13.14 -23.76 -28.33
C LEU A 383 13.17 -23.93 -29.85
N SER A 384 14.07 -24.77 -30.38
CA SER A 384 14.10 -25.02 -31.83
C SER A 384 12.80 -25.65 -32.34
N GLN A 385 12.24 -26.64 -31.64
CA GLN A 385 10.98 -27.28 -32.02
C GLN A 385 9.80 -26.30 -32.01
N PHE A 386 9.75 -25.41 -31.02
CA PHE A 386 8.72 -24.37 -30.95
C PHE A 386 8.87 -23.33 -32.07
N MET A 387 10.10 -22.89 -32.36
CA MET A 387 10.36 -21.97 -33.46
C MET A 387 9.98 -22.59 -34.81
N GLU A 388 10.21 -23.89 -35.00
CA GLU A 388 9.73 -24.64 -36.18
C GLU A 388 8.19 -24.69 -36.25
N GLN A 389 7.50 -24.91 -35.14
CA GLN A 389 6.02 -24.86 -35.10
C GLN A 389 5.48 -23.47 -35.42
N LEU A 390 6.09 -22.42 -34.89
CA LEU A 390 5.73 -21.03 -35.21
C LEU A 390 5.97 -20.73 -36.69
N HIS A 391 7.11 -21.13 -37.22
CA HIS A 391 7.45 -20.99 -38.63
C HIS A 391 6.43 -21.71 -39.53
N ALA A 392 6.02 -22.94 -39.17
CA ALA A 392 5.02 -23.71 -39.92
C ALA A 392 3.61 -23.08 -39.88
N ARG A 393 3.24 -22.45 -38.75
CA ARG A 393 1.90 -21.83 -38.59
C ARG A 393 1.79 -20.43 -39.17
N LEU A 394 2.82 -19.61 -39.03
CA LEU A 394 2.80 -18.19 -39.38
C LEU A 394 3.45 -17.89 -40.73
N GLY A 395 4.12 -18.87 -41.35
CA GLY A 395 4.85 -18.70 -42.59
C GLY A 395 6.27 -18.15 -42.39
N GLY A 396 7.10 -18.26 -43.43
CA GLY A 396 8.55 -17.99 -43.35
C GLY A 396 8.92 -16.53 -43.08
N ASP A 397 8.11 -15.57 -43.51
CA ASP A 397 8.41 -14.13 -43.35
C ASP A 397 7.97 -13.55 -42.00
N SER A 398 7.15 -14.28 -41.24
CA SER A 398 6.59 -13.81 -39.96
C SER A 398 7.58 -13.95 -38.79
N LEU A 399 8.56 -14.84 -38.90
CA LEU A 399 9.54 -15.09 -37.85
C LEU A 399 10.86 -14.38 -38.20
N LYS A 400 11.13 -13.27 -37.49
CA LYS A 400 12.34 -12.48 -37.65
C LYS A 400 13.34 -12.76 -36.51
N SER A 401 14.62 -12.69 -36.83
CA SER A 401 15.71 -12.64 -35.86
C SER A 401 16.40 -11.28 -35.93
N ILE A 402 16.98 -10.84 -34.83
CA ILE A 402 17.66 -9.54 -34.73
C ILE A 402 19.16 -9.80 -34.69
N ASN A 403 19.90 -9.14 -35.58
CA ASN A 403 21.36 -9.17 -35.63
C ASN A 403 21.94 -7.78 -35.40
N THR A 404 23.10 -7.70 -34.75
CA THR A 404 23.84 -6.46 -34.54
C THR A 404 24.95 -6.32 -35.58
N ILE A 405 24.97 -5.17 -36.25
CA ILE A 405 26.02 -4.82 -37.23
C ILE A 405 26.91 -3.74 -36.60
N ALA A 406 28.21 -3.84 -36.84
CA ALA A 406 29.20 -2.85 -36.41
C ALA A 406 29.12 -1.56 -37.26
N GLU A 407 27.96 -0.90 -37.23
CA GLU A 407 27.71 0.40 -37.86
C GLU A 407 27.62 1.50 -36.81
N HIS A 408 28.21 2.66 -37.11
CA HIS A 408 28.17 3.80 -36.19
C HIS A 408 26.79 4.46 -36.16
N CYS A 409 26.06 4.43 -37.28
CA CYS A 409 24.72 4.99 -37.39
C CYS A 409 23.69 4.05 -36.73
N PRO A 410 22.89 4.55 -35.77
CA PRO A 410 21.94 3.71 -35.01
C PRO A 410 20.88 3.05 -35.90
N GLU A 411 20.47 3.73 -36.98
CA GLU A 411 19.51 3.22 -37.99
C GLU A 411 19.99 1.93 -38.68
N TYR A 412 21.31 1.73 -38.77
CA TYR A 412 21.94 0.59 -39.49
C TYR A 412 22.67 -0.36 -38.56
N ALA A 413 22.71 -0.07 -37.26
CA ALA A 413 23.36 -0.91 -36.25
C ALA A 413 22.56 -2.19 -35.93
N THR A 414 21.28 -2.24 -36.36
CA THR A 414 20.39 -3.39 -36.17
C THR A 414 19.86 -3.87 -37.50
N GLN A 415 19.96 -5.17 -37.76
CA GLN A 415 19.41 -5.81 -38.94
C GLN A 415 18.38 -6.85 -38.53
N GLN A 416 17.21 -6.82 -39.18
CA GLN A 416 16.21 -7.87 -39.07
C GLN A 416 16.46 -8.90 -40.16
N LEU A 417 16.66 -10.16 -39.78
CA LEU A 417 16.86 -11.29 -40.68
C LEU A 417 15.66 -12.23 -40.60
N ASN A 418 15.34 -12.96 -41.66
CA ASN A 418 14.40 -14.07 -41.56
C ASN A 418 15.00 -15.18 -40.70
N TYR A 419 14.17 -15.91 -39.95
CA TYR A 419 14.64 -17.00 -39.10
C TYR A 419 15.41 -18.09 -39.86
N THR A 420 15.03 -18.33 -41.12
CA THR A 420 15.68 -19.33 -42.00
C THR A 420 17.03 -18.88 -42.52
N ASP A 421 17.31 -17.57 -42.52
CA ASP A 421 18.57 -17.02 -43.00
C ASP A 421 19.63 -17.29 -41.92
N SER A 422 20.30 -18.42 -42.07
CA SER A 422 21.39 -18.97 -41.27
C SER A 422 22.08 -18.00 -40.29
N LYS A 423 21.91 -18.31 -38.99
CA LYS A 423 22.84 -18.09 -37.86
C LYS A 423 23.70 -16.83 -37.93
N ALA A 424 23.23 -15.75 -37.32
CA ALA A 424 24.10 -14.79 -36.66
C ALA A 424 24.74 -15.43 -35.41
N ASN A 425 25.62 -16.42 -35.62
CA ASN A 425 26.62 -16.82 -34.63
C ASN A 425 27.83 -15.86 -34.68
N SER A 426 27.57 -14.61 -35.06
CA SER A 426 28.57 -13.56 -35.00
C SER A 426 28.77 -13.21 -33.53
N PRO A 427 30.02 -13.19 -33.05
CA PRO A 427 30.29 -12.75 -31.69
C PRO A 427 29.67 -11.37 -31.50
N ALA A 428 29.00 -11.15 -30.36
CA ALA A 428 28.37 -9.88 -30.04
C ALA A 428 29.41 -8.77 -30.23
N ALA A 429 29.21 -7.92 -31.24
CA ALA A 429 30.09 -6.80 -31.48
C ALA A 429 30.09 -5.90 -30.23
N ALA A 430 31.24 -5.31 -29.91
CA ALA A 430 31.36 -4.40 -28.78
C ALA A 430 30.36 -3.24 -28.95
N VAL A 431 29.41 -3.13 -28.02
CA VAL A 431 28.40 -2.06 -28.03
C VAL A 431 29.04 -0.78 -27.50
N ALA A 432 28.77 0.35 -28.15
CA ALA A 432 29.24 1.65 -27.67
C ALA A 432 28.65 1.96 -26.27
N ASN A 433 29.50 2.38 -25.32
CA ASN A 433 29.09 2.70 -23.95
C ASN A 433 28.33 4.03 -23.80
N ASN A 434 28.08 4.75 -24.91
CA ASN A 434 27.34 5.99 -24.88
C ASN A 434 25.84 5.72 -24.65
N PRO A 435 25.15 6.56 -23.85
CA PRO A 435 23.72 6.40 -23.64
C PRO A 435 22.98 6.65 -24.96
N ARG A 436 22.42 5.58 -25.54
CA ARG A 436 21.56 5.60 -26.73
C ARG A 436 20.10 5.30 -26.33
N PRO A 437 19.10 5.89 -27.00
CA PRO A 437 17.70 5.72 -26.65
C PRO A 437 17.24 4.28 -26.92
N PHE A 438 16.26 3.82 -26.13
CA PHE A 438 15.61 2.54 -26.36
C PHE A 438 14.66 2.59 -27.57
N TRP A 439 14.01 3.73 -27.77
CA TRP A 439 13.09 3.95 -28.89
C TRP A 439 13.70 4.93 -29.89
N LEU A 440 14.02 4.43 -31.08
CA LEU A 440 14.43 5.22 -32.24
C LEU A 440 13.23 5.47 -33.16
N LEU A 441 13.12 6.67 -33.71
CA LEU A 441 12.13 7.03 -34.72
C LEU A 441 12.62 6.59 -36.10
N ASP A 442 11.73 6.05 -36.93
CA ASP A 442 12.05 5.66 -38.31
C ASP A 442 12.46 6.88 -39.15
N GLU A 443 11.79 8.02 -38.94
CA GLU A 443 12.12 9.30 -39.56
C GLU A 443 12.39 10.37 -38.49
N PRO A 444 13.57 11.03 -38.50
CA PRO A 444 13.86 12.11 -37.58
C PRO A 444 12.94 13.32 -37.75
N ILE A 445 12.40 13.83 -36.64
CA ILE A 445 11.47 14.97 -36.65
C ILE A 445 12.26 16.27 -36.50
N GLN A 446 12.12 17.20 -37.46
CA GLN A 446 12.78 18.50 -37.38
C GLN A 446 12.24 19.33 -36.19
N LEU A 447 13.15 19.87 -35.37
CA LEU A 447 12.83 20.69 -34.20
C LEU A 447 12.74 22.17 -34.58
N ALA A 448 11.77 22.87 -33.98
CA ALA A 448 11.62 24.30 -34.18
C ALA A 448 12.55 25.10 -33.24
N LEU A 449 13.25 26.08 -33.80
CA LEU A 449 14.02 27.05 -33.02
C LEU A 449 13.17 28.30 -32.79
N ARG A 450 12.75 28.57 -31.56
CA ARG A 450 11.99 29.78 -31.20
C ARG A 450 12.76 30.57 -30.16
N SER A 451 13.11 31.82 -30.48
CA SER A 451 13.85 32.73 -29.58
C SER A 451 15.12 32.11 -28.97
N GLY A 452 15.88 31.36 -29.80
CA GLY A 452 17.12 30.70 -29.38
C GLY A 452 16.96 29.41 -28.56
N LYS A 453 15.73 28.98 -28.27
CA LYS A 453 15.45 27.71 -27.58
C LYS A 453 14.87 26.68 -28.56
N LEU A 454 15.24 25.42 -28.35
CA LEU A 454 14.72 24.28 -29.11
C LEU A 454 13.36 23.87 -28.56
N TYR A 455 12.41 23.63 -29.46
CA TYR A 455 11.06 23.20 -29.13
C TYR A 455 10.68 21.94 -29.91
N HIS A 456 10.14 20.96 -29.18
CA HIS A 456 9.38 19.84 -29.73
C HIS A 456 7.89 20.03 -29.39
N ARG A 457 7.48 19.68 -28.16
CA ARG A 457 6.16 20.04 -27.61
C ARG A 457 6.29 21.16 -26.57
N ARG A 458 7.39 21.15 -25.81
CA ARG A 458 7.81 22.18 -24.86
C ARG A 458 9.25 22.58 -25.12
N ALA A 459 9.74 23.53 -24.32
CA ALA A 459 11.14 23.94 -24.39
C ALA A 459 12.07 22.79 -23.99
N ILE A 460 13.16 22.66 -24.74
CA ILE A 460 14.17 21.62 -24.58
C ILE A 460 15.45 22.23 -24.01
N THR A 461 16.06 21.55 -23.04
CA THR A 461 17.37 21.88 -22.48
C THR A 461 18.35 20.75 -22.77
N LEU A 462 19.53 21.07 -23.31
CA LEU A 462 20.60 20.09 -23.52
C LEU A 462 21.18 19.62 -22.18
N ILE A 463 21.38 18.32 -22.02
CA ILE A 463 21.96 17.70 -20.81
C ILE A 463 23.40 17.24 -21.07
N SER A 464 23.64 16.57 -22.20
CA SER A 464 24.93 15.93 -22.51
C SER A 464 25.14 15.84 -24.03
N GLY A 465 26.41 15.77 -24.44
CA GLY A 465 26.87 15.69 -25.83
C GLY A 465 28.02 16.66 -26.13
N PRO A 466 28.54 16.69 -27.37
CA PRO A 466 28.07 15.91 -28.52
C PRO A 466 28.68 14.50 -28.63
N GLU A 467 27.85 13.50 -28.95
CA GLU A 467 28.31 12.25 -29.60
C GLU A 467 28.36 12.49 -31.11
N ARG A 468 29.56 12.44 -31.69
CA ARG A 468 29.74 12.66 -33.12
C ARG A 468 29.61 11.35 -33.88
N ILE A 469 28.68 11.31 -34.83
CA ILE A 469 28.48 10.18 -35.73
C ILE A 469 28.74 10.66 -37.16
N GLU A 470 29.69 10.01 -37.80
CA GLU A 470 30.08 10.23 -39.18
C GLU A 470 30.12 8.90 -39.91
N SER A 471 29.50 8.82 -41.08
CA SER A 471 29.56 7.64 -41.94
C SER A 471 30.87 7.61 -42.74
N TYR A 472 31.25 6.42 -43.19
CA TYR A 472 32.45 6.25 -44.02
C TYR A 472 32.25 6.89 -45.40
N TRP A 473 33.31 7.49 -45.96
CA TRP A 473 33.25 8.16 -47.26
C TRP A 473 32.88 7.24 -48.45
N TRP A 474 33.11 5.93 -48.32
CA TRP A 474 32.76 4.92 -49.33
C TRP A 474 31.35 4.32 -49.14
N SER A 475 30.62 4.68 -48.09
CA SER A 475 29.30 4.09 -47.77
C SER A 475 28.15 4.59 -48.66
N GLY A 476 28.42 5.53 -49.57
CA GLY A 476 27.43 6.13 -50.48
C GLY A 476 26.45 7.10 -49.79
N ARG A 477 26.47 7.21 -48.46
CA ARG A 477 25.65 8.11 -47.65
C ARG A 477 26.57 9.00 -46.83
N ASP A 478 26.48 10.32 -46.99
CA ASP A 478 27.29 11.30 -46.24
C ASP A 478 26.52 11.79 -44.99
N ILE A 479 26.56 11.01 -43.91
CA ILE A 479 25.90 11.32 -42.64
C ILE A 479 26.94 11.96 -41.71
N ARG A 480 26.70 13.21 -41.32
CA ARG A 480 27.53 13.94 -40.34
C ARG A 480 26.65 14.62 -39.31
N ARG A 481 26.49 13.99 -38.15
CA ARG A 481 25.54 14.40 -37.11
C ARG A 481 26.23 14.49 -35.76
N ASP A 482 25.97 15.57 -35.03
CA ASP A 482 26.35 15.70 -33.62
C ASP A 482 25.10 15.45 -32.76
N TYR A 483 25.08 14.34 -32.02
CA TYR A 483 23.97 13.91 -31.16
C TYR A 483 24.11 14.43 -29.74
N TYR A 484 22.98 14.74 -29.12
CA TYR A 484 22.87 15.27 -27.77
C TYR A 484 21.72 14.58 -27.03
N VAL A 485 21.93 14.37 -25.74
CA VAL A 485 20.84 14.02 -24.81
C VAL A 485 20.24 15.32 -24.31
N ALA A 486 18.93 15.47 -24.46
CA ALA A 486 18.20 16.65 -24.06
C ALA A 486 17.01 16.30 -23.14
N ARG A 487 16.54 17.27 -22.36
CA ARG A 487 15.37 17.14 -21.48
C ARG A 487 14.30 18.11 -21.92
N GLU A 488 13.08 17.65 -22.05
CA GLU A 488 11.91 18.51 -22.18
C GLU A 488 11.42 18.95 -20.78
N GLU A 489 10.82 20.14 -20.66
CA GLU A 489 10.27 20.65 -19.39
C GLU A 489 9.26 19.68 -18.72
N GLY A 490 8.62 18.82 -19.51
CA GLY A 490 7.74 17.75 -19.01
C GLY A 490 8.45 16.57 -18.33
N GLY A 491 9.79 16.51 -18.35
CA GLY A 491 10.60 15.45 -17.75
C GLY A 491 11.15 14.43 -18.75
N SER A 492 10.60 14.35 -19.96
CA SER A 492 11.02 13.40 -20.99
C SER A 492 12.47 13.65 -21.45
N ARG A 493 13.24 12.56 -21.59
CA ARG A 493 14.60 12.59 -22.12
C ARG A 493 14.60 12.23 -23.60
N LEU A 494 15.15 13.13 -24.40
CA LEU A 494 15.15 13.10 -25.85
C LEU A 494 16.56 12.88 -26.37
N TRP A 495 16.68 12.18 -27.49
CA TRP A 495 17.91 12.08 -28.26
C TRP A 495 17.77 12.90 -29.54
N ILE A 496 18.50 14.01 -29.60
CA ILE A 496 18.40 14.99 -30.67
C ILE A 496 19.74 15.12 -31.36
N PHE A 497 19.77 15.43 -32.65
CA PHE A 497 21.01 15.71 -33.35
C PHE A 497 20.95 17.02 -34.13
N ARG A 498 22.13 17.54 -34.41
CA ARG A 498 22.33 18.64 -35.34
C ARG A 498 23.11 18.14 -36.55
N GLU A 499 22.59 18.43 -37.74
CA GLU A 499 23.32 18.16 -38.98
C GLU A 499 24.52 19.09 -39.11
N ARG A 500 25.64 18.56 -39.60
CA ARG A 500 26.86 19.34 -39.87
C ARG A 500 26.98 19.74 -41.34
N SER A 501 26.35 18.99 -42.24
CA SER A 501 26.19 19.31 -43.65
C SER A 501 24.95 20.19 -43.89
N GLY A 502 24.96 20.99 -44.95
CA GLY A 502 23.82 21.82 -45.36
C GLY A 502 23.41 22.91 -44.35
N GLN A 503 22.11 23.10 -44.15
CA GLN A 503 21.50 24.19 -43.37
C GLN A 503 21.57 24.00 -41.82
N ARG A 504 22.22 22.93 -41.33
CA ARG A 504 22.49 22.65 -39.90
C ARG A 504 21.26 22.68 -38.98
N HIS A 505 20.19 22.02 -39.42
CA HIS A 505 18.94 21.88 -38.67
C HIS A 505 19.09 20.92 -37.48
N TRP A 506 18.16 21.06 -36.53
CA TRP A 506 18.04 20.18 -35.37
C TRP A 506 16.92 19.17 -35.60
N TYR A 507 17.14 17.93 -35.20
CA TYR A 507 16.17 16.85 -35.34
C TYR A 507 16.08 16.04 -34.05
N LEU A 508 14.88 15.53 -33.77
CA LEU A 508 14.63 14.52 -32.76
C LEU A 508 14.67 13.14 -33.41
N HIS A 509 15.45 12.23 -32.83
CA HIS A 509 15.63 10.88 -33.37
C HIS A 509 15.19 9.78 -32.40
N GLY A 510 15.11 10.03 -31.09
CA GLY A 510 14.64 9.00 -30.17
C GLY A 510 14.30 9.47 -28.76
N TYR A 511 13.76 8.53 -27.97
CA TYR A 511 13.32 8.74 -26.59
C TYR A 511 13.99 7.74 -25.64
N PHE A 512 14.42 8.20 -24.47
CA PHE A 512 15.04 7.37 -23.43
C PHE A 512 14.05 6.77 -22.42
N SER A 513 12.74 7.04 -22.58
CA SER A 513 11.65 6.94 -21.58
C SER A 513 11.56 8.10 -20.59
#